data_AF-A0A7C6HTK4-F1
#
_entry.id   AF-A0A7C6HTK4-F1
#
_cell.length_a   1.000
_cell.length_b   1.000
_cell.length_c   1.000
_cell.angle_alpha   90.00
_cell.angle_beta   90.00
_cell.angle_gamma   90.00
#
_symmetry.space_group_name_H-M   'P 1'
#
loop_
_entity.id
_entity.type
_entity.pdbx_description
1 polymer ?
#
loop_
_entity_poly.entity_id
_entity_poly.type
_entity_poly.pdbx_seq_one_letter_code
_entity_poly.pdbx_strand_id
1 'polypeptide(L)'
;MARGVIARTIERIDRDPAVNRTDILYICSNSDLANQNLKRLNILGAQATPFASRLTLLARHSRRLKPSVDPGRTAVNLVSFTPGTSFSKGFRGGNAEERALLSLLLWDILVGLGHEGSRRRKTALHLILRGGVRSVERFRGYIGELAWELSEHGGADPSIVHDFTRRVQVPDERTGVSLLDRVVTLMDLTEGRRKHLPTGIGDEAWQLIGDLRSALAESSVAVLKPDLIILDEFQRFRELMNPDTEAGELAHHLFDHSSARVLLLSATPYKPFTYGEEEEDHARDFHQLLDFLAGRTDPVIDVRKTRELLGAYRESVTRGDVDADVRELLSSNLRTVMSRWERPRIGIEAMAA
;
A
#
# COMPACT_ATOMS: atom_id res chain seq x y z
N MET A 1 16.49 17.20 0.10
CA MET A 1 15.81 17.39 1.40
C MET A 1 15.08 16.13 1.86
N ALA A 2 14.09 15.59 1.13
CA ALA A 2 13.40 14.34 1.52
C ALA A 2 14.34 13.18 1.90
N ARG A 3 15.41 12.92 1.14
CA ARG A 3 16.44 11.93 1.50
C ARG A 3 17.11 12.19 2.85
N GLY A 4 17.39 13.47 3.17
CA GLY A 4 18.02 13.84 4.44
C GLY A 4 17.07 13.73 5.62
N VAL A 5 15.78 14.05 5.42
CA VAL A 5 14.72 13.82 6.43
C VAL A 5 14.57 12.33 6.69
N ILE A 6 14.51 11.51 5.62
CA ILE A 6 14.43 10.05 5.74
C ILE A 6 15.68 9.50 6.45
N ALA A 7 16.89 9.93 6.06
CA ALA A 7 18.13 9.53 6.72
C ALA A 7 18.13 9.83 8.22
N ARG A 8 17.82 11.08 8.60
CA ARG A 8 17.72 11.52 10.00
C ARG A 8 16.65 10.77 10.79
N THR A 9 15.55 10.41 10.13
CA THR A 9 14.47 9.63 10.75
C THR A 9 14.94 8.21 11.02
N ILE A 10 15.60 7.57 10.05
CA ILE A 10 16.21 6.25 10.20
C ILE A 10 17.25 6.27 11.32
N GLU A 11 18.18 7.23 11.31
CA GLU A 11 19.19 7.41 12.36
C GLU A 11 18.59 7.58 13.76
N ARG A 12 17.41 8.18 13.87
CA ARG A 12 16.72 8.37 15.15
C ARG A 12 16.03 7.10 15.62
N ILE A 13 15.42 6.34 14.71
CA ILE A 13 14.82 5.03 15.00
C ILE A 13 15.93 4.04 15.41
N ASP A 14 17.07 4.05 14.71
CA ASP A 14 18.23 3.18 14.96
C ASP A 14 18.89 3.41 16.34
N ARG A 15 18.64 4.56 16.99
CA ARG A 15 19.13 4.85 18.34
C ARG A 15 18.32 4.19 19.44
N ASP A 16 17.15 3.63 19.13
CA ASP A 16 16.34 2.90 20.10
C ASP A 16 16.80 1.44 20.17
N PRO A 17 17.47 1.00 21.27
CA PRO A 17 17.96 -0.37 21.39
C PRO A 17 16.84 -1.42 21.47
N ALA A 18 15.58 -1.01 21.68
CA ALA A 18 14.42 -1.90 21.61
C ALA A 18 14.01 -2.24 20.16
N VAL A 19 14.48 -1.48 19.18
CA VAL A 19 14.16 -1.66 17.76
C VAL A 19 15.29 -2.44 17.07
N ASN A 20 15.02 -3.69 16.70
CA ASN A 20 15.98 -4.57 16.02
C ASN A 20 15.74 -4.69 14.50
N ARG A 21 14.68 -4.06 14.00
CA ARG A 21 14.27 -3.98 12.59
C ARG A 21 13.54 -2.67 12.33
N THR A 22 13.88 -1.97 11.24
CA THR A 22 13.19 -0.74 10.80
C THR A 22 12.48 -1.02 9.48
N ASP A 23 11.15 -1.03 9.50
CA ASP A 23 10.34 -1.25 8.31
C ASP A 23 9.85 0.08 7.74
N ILE A 24 10.38 0.45 6.57
CA ILE A 24 9.98 1.63 5.83
C ILE A 24 9.05 1.23 4.70
N LEU A 25 7.86 1.79 4.73
CA LEU A 25 6.84 1.62 3.73
C LEU A 25 6.86 2.80 2.75
N TYR A 26 7.05 2.56 1.46
CA TYR A 26 7.09 3.57 0.41
C TYR A 26 5.92 3.40 -0.57
N ILE A 27 4.92 4.26 -0.47
CA ILE A 27 3.73 4.24 -1.32
C ILE A 27 3.97 5.19 -2.49
N CYS A 28 3.80 4.67 -3.71
CA CYS A 28 4.11 5.40 -4.94
C CYS A 28 3.10 5.10 -6.05
N SER A 29 3.09 5.93 -7.10
CA SER A 29 2.16 5.79 -8.21
C SER A 29 2.59 4.71 -9.19
N ASN A 30 3.89 4.39 -9.20
CA ASN A 30 4.50 3.46 -10.14
C ASN A 30 5.65 2.69 -9.48
N SER A 31 5.61 1.35 -9.56
CA SER A 31 6.64 0.45 -9.04
C SER A 31 8.03 0.67 -9.63
N ASP A 32 8.13 1.10 -10.89
CA ASP A 32 9.43 1.42 -11.52
C ASP A 32 10.02 2.70 -10.95
N LEU A 33 9.17 3.71 -10.72
CA LEU A 33 9.57 4.95 -10.06
C LEU A 33 9.98 4.69 -8.62
N ALA A 34 9.23 3.84 -7.89
CA ALA A 34 9.65 3.34 -6.59
C ALA A 34 11.04 2.72 -6.67
N ASN A 35 11.26 1.71 -7.50
CA ASN A 35 12.56 1.05 -7.62
C ASN A 35 13.72 2.05 -7.89
N GLN A 36 13.51 3.05 -8.73
CA GLN A 36 14.50 4.10 -9.00
C GLN A 36 14.73 5.00 -7.78
N ASN A 37 13.66 5.41 -7.08
CA ASN A 37 13.74 6.24 -5.89
C ASN A 37 14.34 5.48 -4.71
N LEU A 38 13.97 4.21 -4.52
CA LEU A 38 14.52 3.30 -3.53
C LEU A 38 16.04 3.13 -3.74
N LYS A 39 16.51 2.88 -4.98
CA LYS A 39 17.95 2.78 -5.29
C LYS A 39 18.70 4.07 -4.94
N ARG A 40 18.08 5.22 -5.20
CA ARG A 40 18.61 6.55 -4.88
C ARG A 40 18.65 6.85 -3.37
N LEU A 41 17.74 6.25 -2.60
CA LEU A 41 17.67 6.30 -1.14
C LEU A 41 18.71 5.36 -0.50
N ASN A 42 18.97 4.20 -1.10
CA ASN A 42 19.90 3.17 -0.61
C ASN A 42 21.39 3.61 -0.63
N ILE A 43 21.70 4.77 -1.19
CA ILE A 43 23.05 5.36 -1.20
C ILE A 43 23.47 5.85 0.20
N LEU A 44 22.55 5.85 1.18
CA LEU A 44 22.76 6.35 2.55
C LEU A 44 23.49 5.36 3.49
N GLY A 45 24.08 4.27 2.99
CA GLY A 45 24.94 3.39 3.77
C GLY A 45 24.23 2.44 4.74
N ALA A 46 22.90 2.51 4.85
CA ALA A 46 22.12 1.43 5.43
C ALA A 46 22.14 0.24 4.45
N GLN A 47 22.33 -0.98 4.94
CA GLN A 47 22.08 -2.19 4.15
C GLN A 47 20.57 -2.34 3.93
N ALA A 48 19.94 -1.39 3.23
CA ALA A 48 18.54 -1.50 2.95
C ALA A 48 18.37 -2.59 1.90
N THR A 49 17.50 -3.55 2.18
CA THR A 49 17.10 -4.56 1.20
C THR A 49 15.88 -3.99 0.48
N PRO A 50 16.04 -3.33 -0.68
CA PRO A 50 14.91 -2.74 -1.38
C PRO A 50 14.02 -3.87 -1.88
N PHE A 51 12.75 -3.79 -1.52
CA PHE A 51 11.75 -4.77 -1.87
C PHE A 51 10.54 -4.06 -2.47
N ALA A 52 10.47 -4.03 -3.81
CA ALA A 52 9.30 -3.52 -4.51
C ALA A 52 8.40 -4.69 -4.88
N SER A 53 7.23 -4.77 -4.26
CA SER A 53 6.21 -5.76 -4.63
C SER A 53 4.84 -5.30 -4.18
N ARG A 54 3.79 -5.96 -4.66
CA ARG A 54 2.41 -5.69 -4.24
C ARG A 54 2.19 -6.18 -2.81
N LEU A 55 1.26 -5.55 -2.10
CA LEU A 55 0.89 -5.89 -0.73
C LEU A 55 0.45 -7.37 -0.60
N THR A 56 -0.27 -7.85 -1.60
CA THR A 56 -0.71 -9.26 -1.74
C THR A 56 0.45 -10.24 -1.87
N LEU A 57 1.63 -9.81 -2.32
CA LEU A 57 2.81 -10.65 -2.43
C LEU A 57 3.73 -10.53 -1.21
N LEU A 58 3.41 -9.70 -0.21
CA LEU A 58 4.23 -9.60 1.00
C LEU A 58 4.43 -10.95 1.70
N ALA A 59 3.42 -11.81 1.72
CA ALA A 59 3.52 -13.14 2.31
C ALA A 59 4.65 -14.00 1.74
N ARG A 60 5.07 -13.74 0.49
CA ARG A 60 6.22 -14.39 -0.15
C ARG A 60 7.57 -13.86 0.34
N HIS A 61 7.61 -12.62 0.81
CA HIS A 61 8.85 -11.88 1.00
C HIS A 61 9.07 -11.37 2.43
N SER A 62 8.07 -11.40 3.30
CA SER A 62 8.22 -10.93 4.68
C SER A 62 9.26 -11.76 5.46
N ARG A 63 9.45 -13.04 5.13
CA ARG A 63 10.55 -13.85 5.68
C ARG A 63 11.94 -13.43 5.18
N ARG A 64 12.02 -12.61 4.13
CA ARG A 64 13.27 -11.97 3.67
C ARG A 64 13.60 -10.70 4.45
N LEU A 65 12.68 -10.20 5.28
CA LEU A 65 12.93 -9.10 6.20
C LEU A 65 13.86 -9.63 7.30
N LYS A 66 15.17 -9.56 7.05
CA LYS A 66 16.17 -10.06 7.99
C LYS A 66 16.39 -9.03 9.09
N PRO A 67 16.49 -9.44 10.37
CA PRO A 67 17.06 -8.57 11.40
C PRO A 67 18.51 -8.25 11.03
N SER A 68 19.05 -7.15 11.58
CA SER A 68 20.44 -6.79 11.33
C SER A 68 21.40 -7.90 11.74
N VAL A 69 22.45 -8.08 10.93
CA VAL A 69 23.57 -9.00 11.24
C VAL A 69 24.60 -8.30 12.15
N ASP A 70 24.59 -6.97 12.22
CA ASP A 70 25.50 -6.17 13.06
C ASP A 70 24.83 -5.78 14.40
N PRO A 71 25.45 -6.13 15.55
CA PRO A 71 25.02 -5.63 16.86
C PRO A 71 25.10 -4.10 16.90
N GLY A 72 23.97 -3.43 17.15
CA GLY A 72 23.89 -1.96 17.28
C GLY A 72 23.57 -1.21 15.99
N ARG A 73 23.14 -1.90 14.93
CA ARG A 73 22.52 -1.28 13.74
C ARG A 73 21.23 -2.01 13.40
N THR A 74 20.27 -1.31 12.81
CA THR A 74 18.96 -1.84 12.47
C THR A 74 18.88 -2.13 10.96
N ALA A 75 18.38 -3.31 10.58
CA ALA A 75 18.14 -3.62 9.18
C ALA A 75 16.97 -2.78 8.66
N VAL A 76 17.19 -2.03 7.58
CA VAL A 76 16.17 -1.18 6.96
C VAL A 76 15.49 -1.98 5.85
N ASN A 77 14.23 -2.33 6.04
CA ASN A 77 13.43 -2.93 4.98
C ASN A 77 12.65 -1.84 4.27
N LEU A 78 12.75 -1.79 2.95
CA LEU A 78 12.10 -0.76 2.17
C LEU A 78 11.09 -1.41 1.25
N VAL A 79 9.82 -1.33 1.64
CA VAL A 79 8.72 -2.02 0.99
C VAL A 79 7.93 -1.02 0.17
N SER A 80 7.80 -1.21 -1.15
CA SER A 80 7.03 -0.26 -1.97
C SER A 80 5.73 -0.79 -2.55
N PHE A 81 4.62 -0.07 -2.37
CA PHE A 81 3.31 -0.43 -2.94
C PHE A 81 2.77 0.59 -3.93
N THR A 82 1.92 0.11 -4.83
CA THR A 82 1.09 0.92 -5.70
C THR A 82 -0.38 0.78 -5.29
N PRO A 83 -1.03 1.85 -4.82
CA PRO A 83 -2.37 1.79 -4.25
C PRO A 83 -3.44 1.22 -5.19
N GLY A 84 -3.48 1.71 -6.43
CA GLY A 84 -4.49 1.31 -7.41
C GLY A 84 -4.47 -0.18 -7.76
N THR A 85 -3.38 -0.91 -7.50
CA THR A 85 -3.31 -2.36 -7.77
C THR A 85 -3.26 -3.22 -6.52
N SER A 86 -2.93 -2.62 -5.36
CA SER A 86 -2.78 -3.31 -4.08
C SER A 86 -4.00 -3.12 -3.15
N PHE A 87 -4.76 -2.04 -3.33
CA PHE A 87 -5.91 -1.66 -2.49
C PHE A 87 -7.25 -1.55 -3.24
N SER A 88 -7.25 -1.52 -4.59
CA SER A 88 -8.50 -1.33 -5.36
C SER A 88 -9.11 -2.64 -5.88
N LYS A 89 -10.43 -2.80 -5.72
CA LYS A 89 -11.24 -3.83 -6.39
C LYS A 89 -11.38 -3.64 -7.92
N GLY A 90 -10.91 -2.50 -8.46
CA GLY A 90 -11.06 -2.14 -9.87
C GLY A 90 -10.29 -3.05 -10.84
N PHE A 91 -9.11 -3.55 -10.45
CA PHE A 91 -8.34 -4.55 -11.21
C PHE A 91 -8.62 -5.96 -10.67
N ARG A 92 -9.85 -6.44 -10.90
CA ARG A 92 -10.45 -7.61 -10.22
C ARG A 92 -9.53 -8.82 -10.02
N GLY A 93 -8.74 -9.25 -11.01
CA GLY A 93 -7.95 -10.49 -10.83
C GLY A 93 -6.45 -10.37 -10.65
N GLY A 94 -5.86 -9.17 -10.53
CA GLY A 94 -4.42 -9.03 -10.28
C GLY A 94 -3.51 -9.63 -11.35
N ASN A 95 -2.22 -9.79 -11.04
CA ASN A 95 -1.26 -10.46 -11.92
C ASN A 95 -1.30 -12.00 -11.74
N ALA A 96 -0.60 -12.74 -12.60
CA ALA A 96 -0.58 -14.20 -12.54
C ALA A 96 0.08 -14.75 -11.26
N GLU A 97 1.02 -14.01 -10.69
CA GLU A 97 1.78 -14.39 -9.51
C GLU A 97 0.95 -14.29 -8.22
N GLU A 98 0.16 -13.22 -8.07
CA GLU A 98 -0.80 -13.06 -6.98
C GLU A 98 -1.78 -14.23 -6.95
N ARG A 99 -2.30 -14.62 -8.13
CA ARG A 99 -3.21 -15.76 -8.23
C ARG A 99 -2.51 -17.10 -7.99
N ALA A 100 -1.23 -17.21 -8.34
CA ALA A 100 -0.44 -18.40 -8.03
C ALA A 100 -0.24 -18.54 -6.51
N LEU A 101 0.04 -17.44 -5.80
CA LEU A 101 0.13 -17.43 -4.34
C LEU A 101 -1.20 -17.83 -3.69
N LEU A 102 -2.31 -17.22 -4.12
CA LEU A 102 -3.65 -17.61 -3.67
C LEU A 102 -3.90 -19.11 -3.88
N SER A 103 -3.48 -19.66 -5.03
CA SER A 103 -3.65 -21.08 -5.32
C SER A 103 -2.87 -21.98 -4.37
N LEU A 104 -1.69 -21.58 -3.91
CA LEU A 104 -0.91 -22.34 -2.93
C LEU A 104 -1.58 -22.28 -1.56
N LEU A 105 -1.88 -21.06 -1.08
CA LEU A 105 -2.49 -20.86 0.24
C LEU A 105 -3.85 -21.55 0.37
N LEU A 106 -4.73 -21.38 -0.62
CA LEU A 106 -6.05 -22.01 -0.61
C LEU A 106 -5.96 -23.53 -0.69
N TRP A 107 -5.02 -24.06 -1.48
CA TRP A 107 -4.84 -25.51 -1.57
C TRP A 107 -4.42 -26.09 -0.22
N ASP A 108 -3.49 -25.44 0.49
CA ASP A 108 -3.05 -25.87 1.81
C ASP A 108 -4.19 -25.80 2.85
N ILE A 109 -5.00 -24.73 2.83
CA ILE A 109 -6.19 -24.58 3.68
C ILE A 109 -7.19 -25.72 3.41
N LEU A 110 -7.51 -25.98 2.13
CA LEU A 110 -8.47 -27.01 1.74
C LEU A 110 -8.00 -28.41 2.16
N VAL A 111 -6.71 -28.72 1.96
CA VAL A 111 -6.10 -29.98 2.42
C VAL A 111 -6.22 -30.10 3.95
N GLY A 112 -5.88 -29.06 4.70
CA GLY A 112 -5.98 -29.05 6.16
C GLY A 112 -7.40 -29.25 6.70
N LEU A 113 -8.42 -28.89 5.92
CA LEU A 113 -9.85 -29.09 6.25
C LEU A 113 -10.40 -30.44 5.78
N GLY A 114 -9.56 -31.36 5.32
CA GLY A 114 -10.00 -32.68 4.86
C GLY A 114 -10.62 -32.68 3.48
N HIS A 115 -10.54 -31.58 2.72
CA HIS A 115 -10.79 -31.59 1.28
C HIS A 115 -9.57 -32.15 0.52
N GLU A 116 -8.99 -33.24 1.03
CA GLU A 116 -7.94 -34.02 0.39
C GLU A 116 -8.53 -34.69 -0.85
N GLY A 117 -8.63 -33.93 -1.93
CA GLY A 117 -9.46 -34.29 -3.07
C GLY A 117 -8.65 -34.27 -4.35
N SER A 118 -8.54 -35.44 -4.97
CA SER A 118 -8.23 -35.73 -6.38
C SER A 118 -7.52 -34.65 -7.25
N ARG A 119 -6.66 -35.11 -8.17
CA ARG A 119 -6.07 -34.28 -9.24
C ARG A 119 -7.09 -33.39 -9.98
N ARG A 120 -8.38 -33.75 -9.98
CA ARG A 120 -9.48 -32.99 -10.58
C ARG A 120 -9.82 -31.73 -9.79
N ARG A 121 -9.95 -31.80 -8.45
CA ARG A 121 -10.22 -30.62 -7.61
C ARG A 121 -9.09 -29.60 -7.66
N LYS A 122 -7.83 -30.06 -7.58
CA LYS A 122 -6.67 -29.17 -7.78
C LYS A 122 -6.71 -28.49 -9.16
N THR A 123 -7.13 -29.23 -10.19
CA THR A 123 -7.31 -28.67 -11.54
C THR A 123 -8.43 -27.64 -11.59
N ALA A 124 -9.54 -27.87 -10.90
CA ALA A 124 -10.65 -26.91 -10.80
C ALA A 124 -10.19 -25.59 -10.16
N LEU A 125 -9.49 -25.65 -9.02
CA LEU A 125 -8.92 -24.46 -8.39
C LEU A 125 -7.99 -23.71 -9.34
N HIS A 126 -7.09 -24.41 -10.04
CA HIS A 126 -6.19 -23.79 -11.01
C HIS A 126 -6.94 -23.15 -12.20
N LEU A 127 -8.07 -23.71 -12.62
CA LEU A 127 -8.90 -23.14 -13.69
C LEU A 127 -9.57 -21.84 -13.23
N ILE A 128 -10.09 -21.82 -11.99
CA ILE A 128 -10.73 -20.64 -11.38
C ILE A 128 -9.71 -19.51 -11.26
N LEU A 129 -8.55 -19.80 -10.65
CA LEU A 129 -7.52 -18.80 -10.37
C LEU A 129 -6.62 -18.47 -11.58
N ARG A 130 -6.79 -19.11 -12.73
CA ARG A 130 -5.98 -18.83 -13.93
C ARG A 130 -6.11 -17.36 -14.37
N GLY A 131 -7.32 -16.80 -14.27
CA GLY A 131 -7.66 -15.49 -14.82
C GLY A 131 -7.28 -15.38 -16.30
N GLY A 132 -6.63 -14.28 -16.67
CA GLY A 132 -6.20 -13.97 -18.05
C GLY A 132 -5.02 -14.78 -18.59
N VAL A 133 -4.48 -15.77 -17.86
CA VAL A 133 -3.35 -16.59 -18.36
C VAL A 133 -3.85 -17.54 -19.46
N ARG A 134 -3.13 -17.59 -20.59
CA ARG A 134 -3.55 -18.29 -21.82
C ARG A 134 -3.90 -19.78 -21.64
N SER A 135 -3.23 -20.49 -20.74
CA SER A 135 -3.48 -21.93 -20.47
C SER A 135 -3.29 -22.28 -18.99
N VAL A 136 -3.92 -23.38 -18.56
CA VAL A 136 -3.77 -23.86 -17.17
C VAL A 136 -2.36 -24.40 -16.93
N GLU A 137 -1.70 -24.93 -17.96
CA GLU A 137 -0.31 -25.40 -17.90
C GLU A 137 0.65 -24.23 -17.63
N ARG A 138 0.46 -23.10 -18.31
CA ARG A 138 1.26 -21.89 -18.07
C ARG A 138 1.03 -21.36 -16.66
N PHE A 139 -0.21 -21.40 -16.18
CA PHE A 139 -0.53 -21.00 -14.82
C PHE A 139 0.11 -21.93 -13.76
N ARG A 140 0.12 -23.24 -14.00
CA ARG A 140 0.86 -24.21 -13.17
C ARG A 140 2.37 -23.94 -13.17
N GLY A 141 2.91 -23.39 -14.26
CA GLY A 141 4.29 -22.88 -14.29
C GLY A 141 4.54 -21.81 -13.25
N TYR A 142 3.70 -20.76 -13.23
CA TYR A 142 3.79 -19.70 -12.20
C TYR A 142 3.64 -20.26 -10.77
N ILE A 143 2.72 -21.21 -10.55
CA ILE A 143 2.55 -21.87 -9.24
C ILE A 143 3.80 -22.65 -8.85
N GLY A 144 4.38 -23.42 -9.78
CA GLY A 144 5.57 -24.24 -9.51
C GLY A 144 6.81 -23.40 -9.22
N GLU A 145 7.03 -22.34 -10.00
CA GLU A 145 8.11 -21.37 -9.78
C GLU A 145 8.00 -20.72 -8.40
N LEU A 146 6.80 -20.25 -8.05
CA LEU A 146 6.54 -19.64 -6.75
C LEU A 146 6.68 -20.65 -5.60
N ALA A 147 6.18 -21.87 -5.75
CA ALA A 147 6.29 -22.91 -4.73
C ALA A 147 7.74 -23.27 -4.44
N TRP A 148 8.56 -23.41 -5.49
CA TRP A 148 10.00 -23.64 -5.35
C TRP A 148 10.66 -22.50 -4.57
N GLU A 149 10.41 -21.25 -4.98
CA GLU A 149 10.99 -20.10 -4.31
C GLU A 149 10.55 -19.98 -2.84
N LEU A 150 9.27 -20.21 -2.54
CA LEU A 150 8.79 -20.23 -1.15
C LEU A 150 9.50 -21.32 -0.34
N SER A 151 9.70 -22.51 -0.92
CA SER A 151 10.39 -23.62 -0.23
C SER A 151 11.84 -23.28 0.14
N GLU A 152 12.57 -22.59 -0.74
CA GLU A 152 13.93 -22.11 -0.48
C GLU A 152 14.00 -21.09 0.67
N HIS A 153 12.88 -20.43 0.98
CA HIS A 153 12.79 -19.38 2.01
C HIS A 153 11.94 -19.79 3.22
N GLY A 154 11.67 -21.08 3.38
CA GLY A 154 10.93 -21.65 4.52
C GLY A 154 9.41 -21.53 4.44
N GLY A 155 8.85 -21.08 3.32
CA GLY A 155 7.42 -20.95 3.05
C GLY A 155 6.90 -19.51 3.15
N ALA A 156 5.58 -19.36 2.96
CA ALA A 156 4.91 -18.08 3.19
C ALA A 156 4.89 -17.70 4.67
N ASP A 157 4.78 -16.41 5.00
CA ASP A 157 4.72 -15.93 6.38
C ASP A 157 3.60 -16.58 7.20
N PRO A 158 3.89 -17.26 8.33
CA PRO A 158 2.86 -17.94 9.11
C PRO A 158 1.79 -17.00 9.66
N SER A 159 2.16 -15.76 9.99
CA SER A 159 1.23 -14.78 10.57
C SER A 159 0.25 -14.31 9.50
N ILE A 160 0.75 -14.01 8.30
CA ILE A 160 -0.10 -13.60 7.17
C ILE A 160 -0.99 -14.77 6.74
N VAL A 161 -0.44 -15.98 6.67
CA VAL A 161 -1.20 -17.18 6.33
C VAL A 161 -2.31 -17.42 7.36
N HIS A 162 -1.99 -17.37 8.65
CA HIS A 162 -2.99 -17.54 9.72
C HIS A 162 -4.12 -16.52 9.64
N ASP A 163 -3.78 -15.24 9.47
CA ASP A 163 -4.74 -14.15 9.36
C ASP A 163 -5.63 -14.29 8.12
N PHE A 164 -5.02 -14.65 6.99
CA PHE A 164 -5.71 -14.92 5.73
C PHE A 164 -6.66 -16.12 5.86
N THR A 165 -6.19 -17.23 6.44
CA THR A 165 -7.01 -18.43 6.69
C THR A 165 -8.24 -18.08 7.53
N ARG A 166 -8.07 -17.28 8.59
CA ARG A 166 -9.21 -16.83 9.40
C ARG A 166 -10.20 -16.02 8.56
N ARG A 167 -9.72 -15.00 7.84
CA ARG A 167 -10.58 -14.10 7.05
C ARG A 167 -11.38 -14.81 5.97
N VAL A 168 -10.79 -15.76 5.25
CA VAL A 168 -11.52 -16.46 4.18
C VAL A 168 -12.59 -17.43 4.71
N GLN A 169 -12.52 -17.80 5.99
CA GLN A 169 -13.50 -18.66 6.65
C GLN A 169 -14.63 -17.90 7.36
N VAL A 170 -14.47 -16.60 7.60
CA VAL A 170 -15.52 -15.78 8.21
C VAL A 170 -16.65 -15.60 7.20
N PRO A 171 -17.90 -15.98 7.54
CA PRO A 171 -19.05 -15.73 6.69
C PRO A 171 -19.31 -14.22 6.55
N ASP A 172 -19.62 -13.78 5.34
CA ASP A 172 -20.09 -12.41 5.11
C ASP A 172 -21.44 -12.19 5.82
N GLU A 173 -21.58 -11.08 6.55
CA GLU A 173 -22.74 -10.83 7.41
C GLU A 173 -24.06 -10.76 6.64
N ARG A 174 -24.02 -10.34 5.36
CA ARG A 174 -25.22 -10.18 4.53
C ARG A 174 -25.65 -11.49 3.87
N THR A 175 -24.69 -12.29 3.42
CA THR A 175 -24.95 -13.50 2.64
C THR A 175 -24.90 -14.77 3.47
N GLY A 176 -24.22 -14.74 4.63
CA GLY A 176 -23.96 -15.91 5.46
C GLY A 176 -22.97 -16.89 4.83
N VAL A 177 -22.26 -16.50 3.77
CA VAL A 177 -21.35 -17.35 2.99
C VAL A 177 -19.93 -16.82 3.09
N SER A 178 -18.96 -17.68 3.41
CA SER A 178 -17.55 -17.29 3.46
C SER A 178 -16.89 -17.29 2.07
N LEU A 179 -15.72 -16.65 1.96
CA LEU A 179 -14.93 -16.73 0.71
C LEU A 179 -14.51 -18.17 0.40
N LEU A 180 -14.21 -18.96 1.44
CA LEU A 180 -13.85 -20.36 1.28
C LEU A 180 -15.03 -21.20 0.76
N ASP A 181 -16.25 -20.95 1.23
CA ASP A 181 -17.46 -21.62 0.72
C ASP A 181 -17.70 -21.32 -0.76
N ARG A 182 -17.45 -20.07 -1.17
CA ARG A 182 -17.50 -19.68 -2.60
C ARG A 182 -16.42 -20.39 -3.42
N VAL A 183 -15.21 -20.54 -2.89
CA VAL A 183 -14.13 -21.33 -3.53
C VAL A 183 -14.59 -22.76 -3.74
N VAL A 184 -15.11 -23.42 -2.69
CA VAL A 184 -15.58 -24.82 -2.76
C VAL A 184 -16.73 -24.95 -3.77
N THR A 185 -17.70 -24.05 -3.74
CA THR A 185 -18.84 -24.03 -4.67
C THR A 185 -18.38 -23.95 -6.13
N LEU A 186 -17.48 -23.00 -6.46
CA LEU A 186 -16.95 -22.89 -7.81
C LEU A 186 -16.09 -24.10 -8.21
N MET A 187 -15.36 -24.69 -7.26
CA MET A 187 -14.58 -25.90 -7.50
C MET A 187 -15.48 -27.08 -7.87
N ASP A 188 -16.60 -27.26 -7.17
CA ASP A 188 -17.57 -28.34 -7.44
C ASP A 188 -18.24 -28.16 -8.81
N LEU A 189 -18.60 -26.92 -9.18
CA LEU A 189 -19.12 -26.60 -10.52
C LEU A 189 -18.09 -26.83 -11.65
N THR A 190 -16.81 -26.73 -11.33
CA THR A 190 -15.69 -26.83 -12.28
C THR A 190 -15.07 -28.23 -12.30
N GLU A 191 -15.42 -29.11 -11.38
CA GLU A 191 -14.80 -30.43 -11.26
C GLU A 191 -14.96 -31.26 -12.54
N GLY A 192 -13.90 -31.98 -12.91
CA GLY A 192 -13.87 -32.80 -14.13
C GLY A 192 -13.55 -32.02 -15.41
N ARG A 193 -13.58 -30.69 -15.39
CA ARG A 193 -13.09 -29.86 -16.50
C ARG A 193 -11.56 -29.93 -16.60
N ARG A 194 -11.05 -29.83 -17.84
CA ARG A 194 -9.60 -29.92 -18.11
C ARG A 194 -8.97 -28.61 -18.62
N LYS A 195 -9.69 -27.86 -19.45
CA LYS A 195 -9.13 -26.72 -20.21
C LYS A 195 -9.82 -25.38 -19.93
N HIS A 196 -11.13 -25.38 -19.68
CA HIS A 196 -11.93 -24.17 -19.60
C HIS A 196 -12.88 -24.22 -18.41
N LEU A 197 -13.17 -23.04 -17.86
CA LEU A 197 -14.26 -22.87 -16.91
C LEU A 197 -15.60 -23.17 -17.58
N PRO A 198 -16.59 -23.70 -16.84
CA PRO A 198 -17.98 -23.70 -17.27
C PRO A 198 -18.44 -22.33 -17.78
N THR A 199 -19.34 -22.33 -18.76
CA THR A 199 -19.97 -21.10 -19.25
C THR A 199 -20.78 -20.46 -18.12
N GLY A 200 -20.71 -19.14 -17.97
CA GLY A 200 -21.51 -18.37 -17.01
C GLY A 200 -20.87 -18.12 -15.63
N ILE A 201 -19.80 -18.84 -15.26
CA ILE A 201 -19.14 -18.64 -13.94
C ILE A 201 -17.93 -17.71 -14.00
N GLY A 202 -17.60 -17.17 -15.17
CA GLY A 202 -16.39 -16.37 -15.38
C GLY A 202 -16.37 -15.10 -14.52
N ASP A 203 -17.47 -14.36 -14.50
CA ASP A 203 -17.58 -13.10 -13.73
C ASP A 203 -17.51 -13.35 -12.22
N GLU A 204 -18.17 -14.42 -11.76
CA GLU A 204 -18.13 -14.85 -10.35
C GLU A 204 -16.70 -15.26 -9.94
N ALA A 205 -15.98 -15.97 -10.80
CA ALA A 205 -14.57 -16.29 -10.56
C ALA A 205 -13.69 -15.03 -10.47
N TRP A 206 -13.90 -14.04 -11.35
CA TRP A 206 -13.16 -12.77 -11.27
C TRP A 206 -13.48 -11.96 -10.01
N GLN A 207 -14.74 -11.93 -9.58
CA GLN A 207 -15.14 -11.31 -8.31
C GLN A 207 -14.48 -12.03 -7.13
N LEU A 208 -14.57 -13.35 -7.08
CA LEU A 208 -13.94 -14.15 -6.03
C LEU A 208 -12.42 -13.92 -5.95
N ILE A 209 -11.72 -13.87 -7.08
CA ILE A 209 -10.28 -13.54 -7.08
C ILE A 209 -10.04 -12.15 -6.48
N GLY A 210 -10.88 -11.17 -6.80
CA GLY A 210 -10.79 -9.83 -6.22
C GLY A 210 -10.91 -9.85 -4.71
N ASP A 211 -11.95 -10.52 -4.20
CA ASP A 211 -12.23 -10.60 -2.77
C ASP A 211 -11.12 -11.37 -2.02
N LEU A 212 -10.62 -12.47 -2.59
CA LEU A 212 -9.48 -13.21 -2.04
C LEU A 212 -8.20 -12.37 -2.01
N ARG A 213 -7.98 -11.53 -3.04
CA ARG A 213 -6.83 -10.61 -3.07
C ARG A 213 -6.96 -9.52 -2.01
N SER A 214 -8.15 -8.95 -1.80
CA SER A 214 -8.41 -7.99 -0.72
C SER A 214 -8.13 -8.64 0.64
N ALA A 215 -8.67 -9.84 0.89
CA ALA A 215 -8.42 -10.57 2.14
C ALA A 215 -6.92 -10.82 2.38
N LEU A 216 -6.16 -11.20 1.34
CA LEU A 216 -4.72 -11.40 1.45
C LEU A 216 -3.96 -10.08 1.67
N ALA A 217 -4.34 -9.00 0.99
CA ALA A 217 -3.78 -7.68 1.19
C ALA A 217 -3.97 -7.21 2.63
N GLU A 218 -5.19 -7.30 3.15
CA GLU A 218 -5.51 -6.91 4.53
C GLU A 218 -4.76 -7.77 5.56
N SER A 219 -4.60 -9.06 5.29
CA SER A 219 -3.79 -9.97 6.12
C SER A 219 -2.33 -9.56 6.14
N SER A 220 -1.79 -9.14 4.99
CA SER A 220 -0.42 -8.67 4.89
C SER A 220 -0.21 -7.34 5.63
N VAL A 221 -1.19 -6.42 5.57
CA VAL A 221 -1.13 -5.14 6.31
C VAL A 221 -1.12 -5.36 7.81
N ALA A 222 -1.96 -6.25 8.33
CA ALA A 222 -2.05 -6.51 9.77
C ALA A 222 -0.72 -7.01 10.37
N VAL A 223 0.14 -7.61 9.55
CA VAL A 223 1.47 -8.10 9.96
C VAL A 223 2.56 -7.06 9.76
N LEU A 224 2.35 -6.07 8.88
CA LEU A 224 3.29 -4.96 8.73
C LEU A 224 3.27 -4.08 9.98
N LYS A 225 4.46 -3.87 10.55
CA LYS A 225 4.69 -2.94 11.64
C LYS A 225 5.59 -1.81 11.15
N PRO A 226 5.08 -0.90 10.30
CA PRO A 226 5.92 0.14 9.71
C PRO A 226 6.38 1.12 10.79
N ASP A 227 7.64 1.54 10.71
CA ASP A 227 8.21 2.62 11.54
C ASP A 227 8.14 3.96 10.80
N LEU A 228 8.20 3.92 9.46
CA LEU A 228 8.08 5.08 8.61
C LEU A 228 7.28 4.74 7.35
N ILE A 229 6.27 5.53 7.05
CA ILE A 229 5.45 5.44 5.86
C ILE A 229 5.67 6.70 5.03
N ILE A 230 6.06 6.55 3.79
CA ILE A 230 6.35 7.63 2.85
C ILE A 230 5.34 7.54 1.72
N LEU A 231 4.53 8.59 1.53
CA LEU A 231 3.63 8.70 0.38
C LEU A 231 4.23 9.71 -0.58
N ASP A 232 4.74 9.23 -1.71
CA ASP A 232 5.24 10.09 -2.78
C ASP A 232 4.15 10.39 -3.79
N GLU A 233 4.09 11.63 -4.27
CA GLU A 233 2.97 12.15 -5.06
C GLU A 233 1.61 11.92 -4.38
N PHE A 234 1.52 12.18 -3.06
CA PHE A 234 0.33 11.85 -2.26
C PHE A 234 -0.98 12.41 -2.85
N GLN A 235 -0.92 13.51 -3.61
CA GLN A 235 -2.08 14.10 -4.30
C GLN A 235 -2.76 13.15 -5.30
N ARG A 236 -2.06 12.10 -5.75
CA ARG A 236 -2.62 11.03 -6.61
C ARG A 236 -3.40 9.97 -5.82
N PHE A 237 -3.37 10.02 -4.49
CA PHE A 237 -3.94 9.00 -3.61
C PHE A 237 -4.93 9.58 -2.60
N ARG A 238 -5.81 10.46 -3.08
CA ARG A 238 -6.83 11.12 -2.24
C ARG A 238 -7.70 10.10 -1.50
N GLU A 239 -8.05 9.01 -2.16
CA GLU A 239 -8.82 7.90 -1.57
C GLU A 239 -8.13 7.31 -0.33
N LEU A 240 -6.80 7.21 -0.29
CA LEU A 240 -6.10 6.67 0.89
C LEU A 240 -6.22 7.57 2.13
N MET A 241 -6.47 8.86 1.90
CA MET A 241 -6.64 9.84 2.98
C MET A 241 -8.10 9.87 3.48
N ASN A 242 -9.02 9.24 2.76
CA ASN A 242 -10.43 9.17 3.12
C ASN A 242 -10.77 7.79 3.73
N PRO A 243 -10.98 7.70 5.05
CA PRO A 243 -11.27 6.43 5.72
C PRO A 243 -12.59 5.78 5.25
N ASP A 244 -13.49 6.54 4.62
CA ASP A 244 -14.77 6.02 4.10
C ASP A 244 -14.62 5.18 2.82
N THR A 245 -13.41 5.12 2.25
CA THR A 245 -13.11 4.27 1.10
C THR A 245 -12.41 2.99 1.55
N GLU A 246 -12.63 1.87 0.86
CA GLU A 246 -11.96 0.59 1.18
C GLU A 246 -10.42 0.71 1.16
N ALA A 247 -9.88 1.45 0.18
CA ALA A 247 -8.45 1.71 0.11
C ALA A 247 -7.95 2.59 1.26
N GLY A 248 -8.78 3.55 1.70
CA GLY A 248 -8.52 4.41 2.84
C GLY A 248 -8.59 3.68 4.17
N GLU A 249 -9.57 2.80 4.39
CA GLU A 249 -9.66 1.95 5.59
C GLU A 249 -8.37 1.14 5.77
N LEU A 250 -7.93 0.45 4.71
CA LEU A 250 -6.72 -0.35 4.75
C LEU A 250 -5.45 0.50 4.90
N ALA A 251 -5.43 1.70 4.34
CA ALA A 251 -4.33 2.65 4.54
C ALA A 251 -4.30 3.21 5.97
N HIS A 252 -5.45 3.50 6.58
CA HIS A 252 -5.53 3.97 7.96
C HIS A 252 -5.08 2.89 8.95
N HIS A 253 -5.38 1.61 8.71
CA HIS A 253 -4.79 0.51 9.47
C HIS A 253 -3.25 0.52 9.46
N LEU A 254 -2.62 0.92 8.34
CA LEU A 254 -1.16 1.10 8.28
C LEU A 254 -0.72 2.38 8.98
N PHE A 255 -1.41 3.49 8.72
CA PHE A 255 -1.02 4.80 9.21
C PHE A 255 -1.17 4.93 10.73
N ASP A 256 -2.15 4.25 11.34
CA ASP A 256 -2.47 4.33 12.77
C ASP A 256 -1.67 3.36 13.63
N HIS A 257 -0.76 2.59 13.02
CA HIS A 257 0.15 1.76 13.77
C HIS A 257 1.01 2.63 14.72
N SER A 258 1.11 2.27 16.00
CA SER A 258 1.65 3.14 17.06
C SER A 258 3.11 3.56 16.84
N SER A 259 3.89 2.73 16.16
CA SER A 259 5.29 3.01 15.78
C SER A 259 5.41 3.85 14.50
N ALA A 260 4.36 3.93 13.68
CA ALA A 260 4.44 4.54 12.37
C ALA A 260 4.60 6.05 12.45
N ARG A 261 5.48 6.58 11.60
CA ARG A 261 5.55 8.00 11.26
C ARG A 261 5.16 8.16 9.80
N VAL A 262 4.37 9.17 9.47
CA VAL A 262 3.89 9.38 8.09
C VAL A 262 4.58 10.62 7.49
N LEU A 263 5.20 10.45 6.32
CA LEU A 263 5.84 11.50 5.54
C LEU A 263 5.16 11.62 4.17
N LEU A 264 4.49 12.75 3.94
CA LEU A 264 3.85 13.06 2.65
C LEU A 264 4.79 13.89 1.79
N LEU A 265 5.03 13.46 0.55
CA LEU A 265 5.87 14.15 -0.41
C LEU A 265 5.05 14.56 -1.63
N SER A 266 5.19 15.81 -2.04
CA SER A 266 4.63 16.31 -3.29
C SER A 266 5.49 17.43 -3.85
N ALA A 267 5.57 17.49 -5.19
CA ALA A 267 6.18 18.62 -5.88
C ALA A 267 5.24 19.85 -5.91
N THR A 268 3.93 19.60 -5.99
CA THR A 268 2.86 20.61 -6.05
C THR A 268 1.57 19.97 -5.50
N PRO A 269 1.26 20.15 -4.21
CA PRO A 269 0.22 19.35 -3.58
C PRO A 269 -1.19 19.66 -4.08
N TYR A 270 -1.48 20.93 -4.43
CA TYR A 270 -2.80 21.36 -4.92
C TYR A 270 -2.66 22.45 -5.98
N LYS A 271 -3.59 22.45 -6.95
CA LYS A 271 -3.77 23.61 -7.83
C LYS A 271 -4.51 24.70 -7.03
N PRO A 272 -3.97 25.94 -6.96
CA PRO A 272 -4.63 27.04 -6.26
C PRO A 272 -5.89 27.56 -6.97
N PHE A 273 -6.09 27.19 -8.24
CA PHE A 273 -7.22 27.57 -9.07
C PHE A 273 -7.90 26.33 -9.65
N THR A 274 -9.21 26.27 -9.46
CA THR A 274 -10.12 25.34 -10.11
C THR A 274 -10.95 26.16 -11.09
N TYR A 275 -10.97 25.80 -12.37
CA TYR A 275 -11.95 26.40 -13.29
C TYR A 275 -13.33 25.81 -12.95
N GLY A 276 -14.41 26.60 -13.10
CA GLY A 276 -15.78 26.13 -12.78
C GLY A 276 -16.26 24.92 -13.60
N GLU A 277 -15.47 24.46 -14.57
CA GLU A 277 -15.68 23.29 -15.42
C GLU A 277 -14.89 22.05 -14.96
N GLU A 278 -14.00 22.15 -13.97
CA GLU A 278 -13.28 21.01 -13.40
C GLU A 278 -14.13 20.36 -12.28
N GLU A 279 -14.45 19.07 -12.42
CA GLU A 279 -15.22 18.28 -11.42
C GLU A 279 -14.49 18.07 -10.07
N GLU A 280 -13.19 18.41 -9.99
CA GLU A 280 -12.35 18.17 -8.80
C GLU A 280 -12.33 19.35 -7.83
N ASP A 281 -12.92 19.21 -6.64
CA ASP A 281 -12.84 20.20 -5.56
C ASP A 281 -11.49 20.15 -4.81
N HIS A 282 -10.46 20.78 -5.39
CA HIS A 282 -9.12 20.86 -4.79
C HIS A 282 -9.08 21.51 -3.40
N ALA A 283 -10.04 22.38 -3.07
CA ALA A 283 -10.12 22.99 -1.75
C ALA A 283 -10.57 21.96 -0.71
N ARG A 284 -11.57 21.15 -1.06
CA ARG A 284 -12.00 20.00 -0.24
C ARG A 284 -10.85 19.02 0.00
N ASP A 285 -10.07 18.69 -1.03
CA ASP A 285 -8.96 17.76 -0.88
C ASP A 285 -7.84 18.30 0.01
N PHE A 286 -7.59 19.61 -0.02
CA PHE A 286 -6.65 20.25 0.89
C PHE A 286 -7.18 20.24 2.33
N HIS A 287 -8.48 20.46 2.53
CA HIS A 287 -9.09 20.36 3.86
C HIS A 287 -9.03 18.94 4.43
N GLN A 288 -9.27 17.91 3.60
CA GLN A 288 -9.11 16.51 4.00
C GLN A 288 -7.66 16.19 4.40
N LEU A 289 -6.67 16.74 3.69
CA LEU A 289 -5.27 16.61 4.08
C LEU A 289 -4.99 17.27 5.43
N LEU A 290 -5.52 18.47 5.68
CA LEU A 290 -5.33 19.15 6.96
C LEU A 290 -5.97 18.35 8.10
N ASP A 291 -7.15 17.78 7.89
CA ASP A 291 -7.82 16.90 8.87
C ASP A 291 -6.95 15.66 9.16
N PHE A 292 -6.42 15.03 8.10
CA PHE A 292 -5.52 13.89 8.21
C PHE A 292 -4.24 14.22 9.02
N LEU A 293 -3.62 15.38 8.77
CA LEU A 293 -2.40 15.81 9.46
C LEU A 293 -2.66 16.23 10.91
N ALA A 294 -3.82 16.83 11.20
CA ALA A 294 -4.20 17.28 12.53
C ALA A 294 -4.31 16.13 13.54
N GLY A 295 -4.79 14.96 13.11
CA GLY A 295 -4.87 13.77 13.96
C GLY A 295 -3.51 13.17 14.34
N ARG A 296 -2.38 13.70 13.82
CA ARG A 296 -1.08 13.03 13.83
C ARG A 296 0.11 13.92 14.21
N THR A 297 -0.12 15.17 14.56
CA THR A 297 0.95 16.17 14.77
C THR A 297 0.93 16.73 16.19
N ASP A 298 2.11 17.05 16.72
CA ASP A 298 2.28 17.74 18.00
C ASP A 298 3.28 18.91 17.80
N PRO A 299 2.88 20.18 17.95
CA PRO A 299 1.52 20.63 18.27
C PRO A 299 0.53 20.37 17.13
N VAL A 300 -0.72 20.06 17.50
CA VAL A 300 -1.82 19.87 16.55
C VAL A 300 -2.10 21.16 15.80
N ILE A 301 -2.16 21.10 14.47
CA ILE A 301 -2.61 22.23 13.65
C ILE A 301 -4.08 22.57 13.93
N ASP A 302 -4.37 23.85 14.18
CA ASP A 302 -5.75 24.33 14.30
C ASP A 302 -6.40 24.41 12.91
N VAL A 303 -7.05 23.31 12.51
CA VAL A 303 -7.68 23.21 11.17
C VAL A 303 -8.80 24.22 11.00
N ARG A 304 -9.61 24.46 12.04
CA ARG A 304 -10.73 25.42 11.97
C ARG A 304 -10.21 26.82 11.70
N LYS A 305 -9.24 27.28 12.49
CA LYS A 305 -8.60 28.60 12.28
C LYS A 305 -7.89 28.67 10.93
N THR A 306 -7.27 27.58 10.50
CA THR A 306 -6.62 27.52 9.18
C THR A 306 -7.62 27.66 8.03
N ARG A 307 -8.81 27.04 8.15
CA ARG A 307 -9.91 27.20 7.18
C ARG A 307 -10.44 28.63 7.13
N GLU A 308 -10.63 29.26 8.28
CA GLU A 308 -11.06 30.66 8.40
C GLU A 308 -10.04 31.61 7.74
N LEU A 309 -8.75 31.43 8.03
CA LEU A 309 -7.66 32.23 7.45
C LEU A 309 -7.53 32.02 5.93
N LEU A 310 -7.77 30.80 5.42
CA LEU A 310 -7.81 30.54 3.97
C LEU A 310 -8.97 31.27 3.29
N GLY A 311 -10.15 31.31 3.92
CA GLY A 311 -11.30 32.06 3.44
C GLY A 311 -10.99 33.56 3.37
N ALA A 312 -10.52 34.13 4.48
CA ALA A 312 -10.13 35.54 4.55
C ALA A 312 -9.04 35.91 3.53
N TYR A 313 -8.02 35.06 3.37
CA TYR A 313 -6.96 35.26 2.37
C TYR A 313 -7.50 35.20 0.93
N ARG A 314 -8.43 34.28 0.63
CA ARG A 314 -9.07 34.23 -0.69
C ARG A 314 -9.85 35.51 -0.98
N GLU A 315 -10.66 35.98 -0.03
CA GLU A 315 -11.42 37.23 -0.16
C GLU A 315 -10.53 38.46 -0.33
N SER A 316 -9.40 38.51 0.38
CA SER A 316 -8.44 39.61 0.29
C SER A 316 -7.77 39.63 -1.09
N VAL A 317 -7.36 38.47 -1.61
CA VAL A 317 -6.80 38.32 -2.96
C VAL A 317 -7.80 38.70 -4.04
N THR A 318 -9.07 38.27 -3.95
CA THR A 318 -10.11 38.62 -4.93
C THR A 318 -10.41 40.12 -4.96
N ARG A 319 -10.30 40.80 -3.82
CA ARG A 319 -10.45 42.27 -3.73
C ARG A 319 -9.20 43.03 -4.20
N GLY A 320 -8.09 42.34 -4.45
CA GLY A 320 -6.82 42.95 -4.84
C GLY A 320 -6.04 43.60 -3.69
N ASP A 321 -6.45 43.35 -2.44
CA ASP A 321 -5.83 43.89 -1.23
C ASP A 321 -5.41 42.73 -0.34
N VAL A 322 -4.15 42.30 -0.46
CA VAL A 322 -3.64 41.14 0.28
C VAL A 322 -3.32 41.54 1.71
N ASP A 323 -4.16 41.10 2.64
CA ASP A 323 -3.96 41.28 4.07
C ASP A 323 -2.69 40.52 4.54
N ALA A 324 -1.68 41.29 4.94
CA ALA A 324 -0.38 40.76 5.35
C ALA A 324 -0.47 39.97 6.65
N ASP A 325 -1.32 40.39 7.58
CA ASP A 325 -1.48 39.75 8.89
C ASP A 325 -2.17 38.39 8.72
N VAL A 326 -3.22 38.33 7.89
CA VAL A 326 -3.88 37.07 7.54
C VAL A 326 -2.90 36.11 6.86
N ARG A 327 -2.07 36.61 5.94
CA ARG A 327 -1.05 35.79 5.26
C ARG A 327 -0.02 35.25 6.23
N GLU A 328 0.47 36.06 7.17
CA GLU A 328 1.48 35.66 8.15
C GLU A 328 0.93 34.61 9.11
N LEU A 329 -0.27 34.84 9.66
CA LEU A 329 -0.96 33.89 10.53
C LEU A 329 -1.23 32.56 9.82
N LEU A 330 -1.72 32.60 8.58
CA LEU A 330 -1.94 31.41 7.77
C LEU A 330 -0.63 30.66 7.54
N SER A 331 0.43 31.37 7.18
CA SER A 331 1.75 30.79 6.94
C SER A 331 2.33 30.14 8.20
N SER A 332 2.18 30.78 9.36
CA SER A 332 2.65 30.27 10.65
C SER A 332 1.93 28.98 11.03
N ASN A 333 0.60 28.95 10.90
CA ASN A 333 -0.19 27.74 11.12
C ASN A 333 0.22 26.60 10.17
N LEU A 334 0.30 26.84 8.87
CA LEU A 334 0.64 25.80 7.89
C LEU A 334 2.08 25.27 8.05
N ARG A 335 3.03 26.09 8.51
CA ARG A 335 4.43 25.69 8.74
C ARG A 335 4.62 24.67 9.86
N THR A 336 3.62 24.47 10.70
CA THR A 336 3.65 23.41 11.74
C THR A 336 3.61 22.00 11.13
N VAL A 337 2.96 21.84 9.98
CA VAL A 337 2.74 20.53 9.33
C VAL A 337 3.27 20.44 7.91
N MET A 338 3.64 21.56 7.30
CA MET A 338 4.18 21.61 5.94
C MET A 338 5.48 22.39 5.87
N SER A 339 6.39 21.93 5.01
CA SER A 339 7.58 22.67 4.64
C SER A 339 7.72 22.67 3.12
N ARG A 340 8.15 23.81 2.57
CA ARG A 340 8.45 23.95 1.14
C ARG A 340 9.95 24.03 0.97
N TRP A 341 10.50 23.23 0.06
CA TRP A 341 11.91 23.30 -0.31
C TRP A 341 12.03 23.70 -1.77
N GLU A 342 12.65 24.84 -2.01
CA GLU A 342 12.99 25.28 -3.37
C GLU A 342 14.37 24.74 -3.72
N ARG A 343 14.53 24.24 -4.97
CA ARG A 343 15.88 23.92 -5.45
C ARG A 343 16.69 25.21 -5.37
N PRO A 344 17.91 25.19 -4.78
CA PRO A 344 18.81 26.32 -4.89
C PRO A 344 18.91 26.66 -6.37
N ARG A 345 18.69 27.93 -6.73
CA ARG A 345 19.07 28.39 -8.06
C ARG A 345 20.56 28.14 -8.13
N ILE A 346 20.99 27.19 -8.95
CA ILE A 346 22.40 27.02 -9.26
C ILE A 346 22.77 28.29 -10.01
N GLY A 347 23.26 29.27 -9.25
CA GLY A 347 23.79 30.50 -9.80
C GLY A 347 25.02 30.14 -10.64
N ILE A 348 25.11 30.76 -11.81
CA ILE A 348 26.27 30.76 -12.70
C ILE A 348 27.47 31.52 -12.06
N GLU A 349 27.47 31.74 -10.74
CA GLU A 349 28.52 32.46 -10.01
C GLU A 349 29.37 31.52 -9.14
N ALA A 350 29.90 30.46 -9.77
CA ALA A 350 31.00 29.68 -9.22
C ALA A 350 32.12 29.51 -10.26
N MET A 351 32.41 30.58 -11.02
CA MET A 351 33.58 30.67 -11.90
C MET A 351 34.34 32.01 -11.81
N ALA A 352 34.18 32.78 -10.73
CA ALA A 352 35.08 33.90 -10.45
C ALA A 352 35.09 34.25 -8.95
N ALA A 353 35.99 33.59 -8.21
CA ALA A 353 36.80 34.13 -7.11
C ALA A 353 37.58 32.99 -6.45
#